data_AF-A0A448XRP9-F1
#
_entry.id   AF-A0A448XRP9-F1
#
_cell.length_a   1.000
_cell.length_b   1.000
_cell.length_c   1.000
_cell.angle_alpha   90.00
_cell.angle_beta   90.00
_cell.angle_gamma   90.00
#
_symmetry.space_group_name_H-M   'P 1'
#
loop_
_entity.id
_entity.type
_entity.pdbx_description
1 polymer ?
#
loop_
_entity_poly.entity_id
_entity_poly.type
_entity_poly.pdbx_seq_one_letter_code
_entity_poly.pdbx_strand_id
1 'polypeptide(L)' 'MKTRQSTSRVSRIVGDIDFHAASLRAGWVTPVPGGVGPLTVAMLFSNTLNSALWRLGLSLFSPLLHIGSMKS' A
#
# COMPACT_ATOMS: atom_id res chain seq x y z
N MET A 1 34.31 35.40 10.87
CA MET A 1 33.88 34.19 11.58
C MET A 1 32.42 33.89 11.19
N LYS A 2 32.18 33.00 10.20
CA LYS A 2 30.82 32.58 9.80
C LYS A 2 30.58 31.18 10.34
N THR A 3 29.64 31.05 11.26
CA THR A 3 29.29 29.82 11.97
C THR A 3 28.67 28.81 10.98
N ARG A 4 29.17 27.57 11.02
CA ARG A 4 28.65 26.44 10.23
C ARG A 4 27.20 26.16 10.64
N GLN A 5 26.23 26.41 9.76
CA GLN A 5 24.90 25.82 9.88
C GLN A 5 25.00 24.34 9.50
N SER A 6 24.89 23.48 10.50
CA SER A 6 24.64 22.05 10.32
C SER A 6 23.18 21.86 9.94
N THR A 7 22.85 22.00 8.65
CA THR A 7 21.49 21.74 8.15
C THR A 7 21.33 20.24 7.90
N SER A 8 20.51 19.57 8.72
CA SER A 8 20.08 18.20 8.44
C SER A 8 19.40 18.19 7.06
N ARG A 9 19.95 17.43 6.10
CA ARG A 9 19.37 17.32 4.76
C ARG A 9 18.12 16.45 4.82
N VAL A 10 16.96 17.06 5.06
CA VAL A 10 15.65 16.42 4.88
C VAL A 10 15.28 16.55 3.40
N SER A 11 15.38 15.44 2.66
CA SER A 11 14.89 15.37 1.28
C SER A 11 13.37 15.24 1.26
N ARG A 12 12.69 16.04 0.45
CA ARG A 12 11.23 16.00 0.29
C ARG A 12 10.84 14.92 -0.73
N ILE A 13 9.89 14.06 -0.37
CA ILE A 13 9.30 13.06 -1.27
C ILE A 13 8.08 13.70 -1.97
N VAL A 14 8.03 13.58 -3.29
CA VAL A 14 7.00 14.21 -4.15
C VAL A 14 6.45 13.16 -5.11
N GLY A 15 5.15 13.21 -5.38
CA GLY A 15 4.49 12.35 -6.37
C GLY A 15 4.46 13.00 -7.76
N ASP A 16 3.93 12.27 -8.73
CA ASP A 16 3.91 12.68 -10.14
C ASP A 16 2.86 13.76 -10.49
N ILE A 17 1.95 14.06 -9.55
CA ILE A 17 0.77 14.89 -9.78
C ILE A 17 0.86 16.18 -8.94
N ASP A 18 0.45 17.31 -9.53
CA ASP A 18 0.15 18.52 -8.77
C ASP A 18 -1.10 18.31 -7.91
N PHE A 19 -0.86 18.10 -6.61
CA PHE A 19 -1.92 17.82 -5.64
C PHE A 19 -2.98 18.93 -5.58
N HIS A 20 -2.59 20.19 -5.71
CA HIS A 20 -3.53 21.32 -5.60
C HIS A 20 -4.49 21.37 -6.79
N ALA A 21 -3.97 21.22 -8.01
CA ALA A 21 -4.80 21.16 -9.20
C ALA A 21 -5.72 19.93 -9.20
N ALA A 22 -5.21 18.78 -8.72
CA ALA A 22 -5.97 17.53 -8.65
C ALA A 22 -7.07 17.56 -7.58
N SER A 23 -6.81 18.13 -6.40
CA SER A 23 -7.78 18.17 -5.29
C SER A 23 -9.03 19.00 -5.58
N LEU A 24 -8.95 19.95 -6.53
CA LEU A 24 -10.09 20.77 -6.95
C LEU A 24 -11.06 20.04 -7.89
N ARG A 25 -10.63 18.94 -8.51
CA ARG A 25 -11.41 18.23 -9.55
C ARG A 25 -11.72 16.78 -9.21
N ALA A 26 -10.83 16.10 -8.49
CA ALA A 26 -10.98 14.70 -8.17
C ALA A 26 -11.91 14.49 -6.96
N GLY A 27 -12.75 13.45 -6.99
CA GLY A 27 -13.56 13.05 -5.84
C GLY A 27 -12.72 12.51 -4.67
N TRP A 28 -11.57 11.90 -4.98
CA TRP A 28 -10.59 11.39 -4.01
C TRP A 28 -9.17 11.53 -4.58
N VAL A 29 -8.20 11.89 -3.74
CA VAL A 29 -6.78 12.01 -4.12
C VAL A 29 -5.91 11.33 -3.06
N THR A 30 -4.96 10.50 -3.48
CA THR A 30 -3.97 9.91 -2.59
C THR A 30 -2.77 10.85 -2.42
N PRO A 31 -2.51 11.38 -1.20
CA PRO A 31 -1.43 12.32 -0.98
C PRO A 31 -0.07 11.63 -1.05
N VAL A 32 0.96 12.40 -1.45
CA VAL A 32 2.36 11.98 -1.33
C VAL A 32 3.09 13.02 -0.46
N PRO A 33 3.78 12.60 0.61
CA PRO A 33 3.96 11.23 1.10
C PRO A 33 2.70 10.64 1.77
N GLY A 34 2.69 9.31 1.98
CA GLY A 34 1.65 8.61 2.75
C GLY A 34 0.56 7.90 1.95
N GLY A 35 0.58 8.01 0.61
CA GLY A 35 -0.38 7.35 -0.27
C GLY A 35 -0.01 5.92 -0.61
N VAL A 36 0.36 5.68 -1.88
CA VAL A 36 0.52 4.32 -2.43
C VAL A 36 1.71 3.54 -1.85
N GLY A 37 2.76 4.22 -1.38
CA GLY A 37 3.98 3.56 -0.89
C GLY A 37 3.74 2.54 0.23
N PRO A 38 3.15 2.94 1.37
CA PRO A 38 2.78 2.01 2.44
C PRO A 38 1.81 0.90 1.98
N LEU A 39 0.85 1.22 1.11
CA LEU A 39 -0.09 0.25 0.57
C LEU A 39 0.59 -0.80 -0.31
N THR A 40 1.59 -0.42 -1.09
CA THR A 40 2.38 -1.37 -1.90
C THR A 40 3.07 -2.40 -1.03
N VAL A 41 3.69 -1.98 0.09
CA VAL A 41 4.32 -2.89 1.04
C VAL A 41 3.29 -3.83 1.67
N ALA A 42 2.15 -3.31 2.11
CA ALA A 42 1.09 -4.11 2.70
C ALA A 42 0.54 -5.15 1.70
N MET A 43 0.30 -4.75 0.46
CA MET A 43 -0.22 -5.64 -0.58
C MET A 43 0.78 -6.69 -1.02
N LEU A 44 2.09 -6.37 -1.04
CA LEU A 44 3.13 -7.36 -1.26
C LEU A 44 3.07 -8.48 -0.20
N PHE A 45 2.94 -8.11 1.08
CA PHE A 45 2.81 -9.09 2.16
C PHE A 45 1.51 -9.88 2.06
N SER A 46 0.38 -9.22 1.78
CA SER A 46 -0.91 -9.88 1.57
C SER A 46 -0.84 -10.94 0.46
N ASN A 47 -0.25 -10.59 -0.68
CA ASN A 47 -0.10 -11.50 -1.81
C ASN A 47 0.85 -12.67 -1.49
N THR A 48 1.94 -12.39 -0.76
CA THR A 48 2.91 -13.41 -0.32
C THR A 48 2.25 -14.39 0.65
N LEU A 49 1.48 -13.88 1.62
CA LEU A 49 0.77 -14.69 2.60
C LEU A 49 -0.29 -15.56 1.95
N ASN A 50 -1.10 -15.00 1.04
CA ASN A 50 -2.08 -15.77 0.26
C ASN A 50 -1.42 -16.89 -0.55
N SER A 51 -0.29 -16.60 -1.19
CA SER A 51 0.47 -17.61 -1.95
C SER A 51 0.97 -18.75 -1.08
N ALA A 52 1.47 -18.44 0.13
CA ALA A 52 1.91 -19.45 1.10
C ALA A 52 0.74 -20.31 1.60
N LEU A 53 -0.42 -19.71 1.83
CA LEU A 53 -1.61 -20.45 2.27
C LEU A 53 -2.18 -21.34 1.17
N TRP A 54 -2.24 -20.86 -0.07
CA TRP A 54 -2.67 -21.68 -1.21
C TRP A 54 -1.75 -22.87 -1.41
N ARG A 55 -0.44 -22.72 -1.17
CA ARG A 55 0.51 -23.84 -1.19
C ARG A 55 0.18 -24.92 -0.14
N LEU A 56 -0.45 -24.53 0.97
CA LEU A 56 -0.90 -25.42 2.04
C LEU A 56 -2.37 -25.86 1.89
N GLY A 57 -3.05 -25.46 0.81
CA GLY A 57 -4.48 -25.75 0.60
C GLY A 57 -5.42 -24.92 1.47
N LEU A 58 -4.95 -23.80 2.04
CA LEU A 58 -5.72 -22.91 2.91
C LEU A 58 -6.09 -21.62 2.16
N SER A 59 -7.25 -21.04 2.45
CA SER A 59 -7.66 -19.72 1.93
C SER A 59 -8.00 -18.76 3.08
N LEU A 60 -7.41 -17.56 3.06
CA LEU A 60 -7.71 -16.49 4.03
C LEU A 60 -9.11 -15.90 3.83
N PHE A 61 -9.60 -15.89 2.60
CA PHE A 61 -11.00 -15.60 2.28
C PHE A 61 -11.73 -16.93 2.14
N SER A 62 -12.37 -17.37 3.21
CA SER A 62 -13.39 -18.41 3.16
C SER A 62 -14.68 -17.83 3.73
N PRO A 63 -15.56 -17.23 2.91
CA PRO A 63 -16.87 -16.85 3.37
C PRO A 63 -17.78 -18.08 3.25
N LEU A 64 -18.05 -18.76 4.37
CA LEU A 64 -19.27 -19.55 4.54
C LEU A 64 -19.66 -20.56 3.42
N LEU A 65 -18.70 -21.27 2.81
CA LEU A 65 -18.98 -22.36 1.86
C LEU A 65 -18.19 -23.62 2.22
N HIS A 66 -18.53 -24.20 3.37
CA HIS A 66 -18.14 -25.58 3.72
C HIS A 66 -19.35 -26.49 3.99
N ILE A 67 -20.56 -26.08 3.58
CA ILE A 67 -21.71 -26.97 3.43
C ILE A 67 -21.95 -27.13 1.92
N GLY A 68 -21.35 -28.17 1.34
CA GLY A 68 -21.68 -28.60 -0.01
C GLY A 68 -20.48 -28.82 -0.94
N SER A 69 -20.07 -30.08 -1.03
CA SER A 69 -19.42 -30.68 -2.21
C SER A 69 -17.95 -30.35 -2.49
N MET A 70 -17.07 -31.30 -2.19
CA MET A 70 -16.47 -32.14 -3.24
C MET A 70 -15.68 -33.31 -2.62
N LYS A 71 -16.35 -34.46 -2.53
CA LYS A 71 -15.73 -35.78 -2.56
C LYS A 71 -16.47 -36.56 -3.65
N SER A 72 -15.78 -36.79 -4.77
CA SER A 72 -16.07 -37.83 -5.77
C SER A 72 -14.75 -38.27 -6.37
#